data_AF-A0A7C4KJK2-F1
#
_entry.id   AF-A0A7C4KJK2-F1
#
_cell.length_a   1.000
_cell.length_b   1.000
_cell.length_c   1.000
_cell.angle_alpha   90.00
_cell.angle_beta   90.00
_cell.angle_gamma   90.00
#
_symmetry.space_group_name_H-M   'P 1'
#
loop_
_entity.id
_entity.type
_entity.pdbx_description
1 polymer ?
#
loop_
_entity_poly.entity_id
_entity_poly.type
_entity_poly.pdbx_seq_one_letter_code
_entity_poly.pdbx_strand_id
1 'polypeptide(L)'
;GEVQARLVVMDTAPAAVLGAMFDAQVSGLERVIITNVGNFHTLAFRMGPGGIEGVFEHHTGLIDQKRLEALLESLADGSLNHADVFGSMGHGALVYDPQPFDLRGEGIRLVVTGPRRALMRGSRLRPWFAAPFGDMMIAGCFGLLAGVADCFPDLREPILTALHEGAGSGKGVAPWDVPL
;
A
#
# COMPACT_ATOMS: atom_id res chain seq x y z
N GLY A 1 14.88 -18.33 -28.00
CA GLY A 1 15.42 -19.34 -27.08
C GLY A 1 14.60 -19.32 -25.82
N GLU A 2 14.24 -20.48 -25.29
CA GLU A 2 13.46 -20.60 -24.05
C GLU A 2 14.40 -20.41 -22.85
N VAL A 3 14.03 -19.54 -21.92
CA VAL A 3 14.78 -19.34 -20.66
C VAL A 3 14.04 -20.11 -19.57
N GLN A 4 14.70 -21.09 -18.95
CA GLN A 4 14.15 -21.76 -17.77
C GLN A 4 14.41 -20.91 -16.53
N ALA A 5 13.45 -20.05 -16.19
CA ALA A 5 13.48 -19.21 -14.99
C ALA A 5 12.11 -19.18 -14.31
N ARG A 6 12.11 -18.93 -12.99
CA ARG A 6 10.88 -18.65 -12.23
C ARG A 6 10.34 -17.28 -12.64
N LEU A 7 9.03 -17.19 -12.89
CA LEU A 7 8.35 -15.94 -13.25
C LEU A 7 7.30 -15.61 -12.19
N VAL A 8 7.34 -14.36 -11.71
CA VAL A 8 6.32 -13.79 -10.83
C VAL A 8 5.83 -12.50 -11.48
N VAL A 9 4.52 -12.28 -11.42
CA VAL A 9 3.85 -11.07 -11.92
C VAL A 9 2.91 -10.58 -10.84
N MET A 10 2.87 -9.27 -10.64
CA MET A 10 2.00 -8.63 -9.67
C MET A 10 1.46 -7.35 -10.28
N ASP A 11 0.21 -7.02 -9.96
CA ASP A 11 -0.33 -5.71 -10.32
C ASP A 11 0.45 -4.61 -9.59
N THR A 12 0.69 -3.49 -10.29
CA THR A 12 1.52 -2.39 -9.78
C THR A 12 0.94 -1.75 -8.53
N ALA A 13 -0.40 -1.61 -8.42
CA ALA A 13 -1.00 -0.91 -7.30
C ALA A 13 -0.99 -1.74 -6.00
N PRO A 14 -1.39 -3.03 -5.99
CA PRO A 14 -1.16 -3.93 -4.87
C PRO A 14 0.33 -4.05 -4.50
N ALA A 15 1.23 -4.09 -5.49
CA ALA A 15 2.67 -4.12 -5.22
C ALA A 15 3.13 -2.84 -4.49
N ALA A 16 2.69 -1.66 -4.94
CA ALA A 16 3.02 -0.40 -4.28
C ALA A 16 2.44 -0.31 -2.86
N VAL A 17 1.24 -0.83 -2.64
CA VAL A 17 0.58 -0.90 -1.33
C VAL A 17 1.34 -1.81 -0.38
N LEU A 18 1.68 -3.03 -0.82
CA LEU A 18 2.47 -3.97 -0.03
C LEU A 18 3.86 -3.40 0.28
N GLY A 19 4.49 -2.76 -0.70
CA GLY A 19 5.77 -2.08 -0.56
C GLY A 19 5.76 -0.95 0.46
N ALA A 20 4.67 -0.18 0.53
CA ALA A 20 4.52 0.91 1.49
C ALA A 20 4.49 0.43 2.95
N MET A 21 4.20 -0.86 3.22
CA MET A 21 4.26 -1.44 4.56
C MET A 21 5.70 -1.58 5.10
N PHE A 22 6.70 -1.48 4.24
CA PHE A 22 8.12 -1.48 4.62
C PHE A 22 8.68 -0.08 4.90
N ASP A 23 7.83 0.97 4.87
CA ASP A 23 8.20 2.28 5.41
C ASP A 23 8.36 2.16 6.93
N ALA A 24 9.45 2.71 7.48
CA ALA A 24 9.79 2.61 8.90
C ALA A 24 8.70 3.12 9.84
N GLN A 25 7.89 4.09 9.40
CA GLN A 25 6.79 4.64 10.19
C GLN A 25 5.47 3.86 10.03
N VAL A 26 5.39 3.01 9.01
CA VAL A 26 4.21 2.19 8.69
C VAL A 26 4.39 0.76 9.19
N SER A 27 5.62 0.27 9.24
CA SER A 27 5.95 -1.06 9.70
C SER A 27 5.47 -1.28 11.15
N GLY A 28 4.76 -2.37 11.38
CA GLY A 28 4.22 -2.72 12.70
C GLY A 28 2.87 -2.08 13.06
N LEU A 29 2.28 -1.26 12.18
CA LEU A 29 0.90 -0.81 12.37
C LEU A 29 -0.06 -2.01 12.23
N GLU A 30 -0.86 -2.24 13.27
CA GLU A 30 -1.80 -3.37 13.31
C GLU A 30 -2.98 -3.20 12.34
N ARG A 31 -3.49 -1.97 12.21
CA ARG A 31 -4.58 -1.62 11.29
C ARG A 31 -4.35 -0.25 10.66
N VAL A 32 -4.39 -0.19 9.33
CA VAL A 32 -4.08 1.00 8.53
C VAL A 32 -4.76 0.94 7.16
N ILE A 33 -5.16 2.07 6.60
CA ILE A 33 -5.51 2.15 5.17
C ILE A 33 -4.31 2.63 4.38
N ILE A 34 -3.97 1.92 3.31
CA ILE A 34 -2.92 2.30 2.37
C ILE A 34 -3.57 2.53 1.01
N THR A 35 -3.42 3.74 0.47
CA THR A 35 -3.95 4.10 -0.85
C THR A 35 -2.84 4.43 -1.84
N ASN A 36 -2.86 3.77 -2.99
CA ASN A 36 -2.04 4.11 -4.15
C ASN A 36 -2.87 5.02 -5.06
N VAL A 37 -2.49 6.30 -5.15
CA VAL A 37 -3.08 7.25 -6.10
C VAL A 37 -2.27 7.18 -7.39
N GLY A 38 -2.67 6.26 -8.27
CA GLY A 38 -2.02 6.00 -9.56
C GLY A 38 -2.31 7.08 -10.60
N ASN A 39 -1.75 6.89 -11.80
CA ASN A 39 -2.04 7.79 -12.92
C ASN A 39 -3.49 7.65 -13.41
N PHE A 40 -3.93 6.40 -13.59
CA PHE A 40 -5.25 6.07 -14.10
C PHE A 40 -6.20 5.56 -13.03
N HIS A 41 -5.71 4.72 -12.10
CA HIS A 41 -6.52 4.13 -11.04
C HIS A 41 -5.98 4.50 -9.66
N THR A 42 -6.92 4.72 -8.75
CA THR A 42 -6.68 4.86 -7.31
C THR A 42 -7.23 3.62 -6.63
N LEU A 43 -6.35 2.91 -5.94
CA LEU A 43 -6.72 1.75 -5.13
C LEU A 43 -6.47 2.08 -3.67
N ALA A 44 -7.32 1.59 -2.77
CA ALA A 44 -7.08 1.65 -1.34
C ALA A 44 -7.36 0.30 -0.71
N PHE A 45 -6.46 -0.12 0.18
CA PHE A 45 -6.57 -1.35 0.94
C PHE A 45 -6.66 -1.01 2.41
N ARG A 46 -7.64 -1.59 3.09
CA ARG A 46 -7.72 -1.62 4.55
C ARG A 46 -6.99 -2.87 5.02
N MET A 47 -5.88 -2.66 5.72
CA MET A 47 -5.03 -3.71 6.26
C MET A 47 -5.36 -3.89 7.74
N GLY A 48 -5.43 -5.14 8.19
CA GLY A 48 -5.54 -5.51 9.59
C GLY A 48 -4.64 -6.69 9.96
N PRO A 49 -4.78 -7.24 11.18
CA PRO A 49 -3.90 -8.30 11.70
C PRO A 49 -3.84 -9.56 10.82
N GLY A 50 -4.93 -9.87 10.12
CA GLY A 50 -5.07 -11.02 9.23
C GLY A 50 -4.77 -10.73 7.76
N GLY A 51 -4.31 -9.53 7.41
CA GLY A 51 -4.09 -9.10 6.02
C GLY A 51 -5.15 -8.13 5.52
N ILE A 52 -5.59 -8.29 4.28
CA ILE A 52 -6.55 -7.37 3.64
C ILE A 52 -7.94 -7.58 4.24
N GLU A 53 -8.48 -6.56 4.89
CA GLU A 53 -9.83 -6.55 5.45
C GLU A 53 -10.83 -5.82 4.53
N GLY A 54 -10.35 -5.06 3.54
CA GLY A 54 -11.20 -4.42 2.53
C GLY A 54 -10.39 -3.71 1.44
N VAL A 55 -11.03 -3.45 0.30
CA VAL A 55 -10.42 -2.80 -0.85
C VAL A 55 -11.45 -2.01 -1.66
N PHE A 56 -11.02 -0.93 -2.32
CA PHE A 56 -11.74 -0.38 -3.46
C PHE A 56 -10.80 0.05 -4.58
N GLU A 57 -11.35 0.16 -5.78
CA GLU A 57 -10.67 0.70 -6.95
C GLU A 57 -11.55 1.71 -7.70
N HIS A 58 -10.97 2.86 -8.07
CA HIS A 58 -11.66 3.92 -8.80
C HIS A 58 -10.74 4.55 -9.86
N HIS A 59 -11.31 5.07 -10.95
CA HIS A 59 -10.57 5.92 -11.89
C HIS A 59 -10.08 7.20 -11.20
N THR A 60 -8.76 7.43 -11.18
CA THR A 60 -8.14 8.62 -10.58
C THR A 60 -8.62 9.91 -11.24
N GLY A 61 -8.88 9.89 -12.55
CA GLY A 61 -9.37 11.05 -13.29
C GLY A 61 -10.80 11.48 -12.91
N LEU A 62 -11.54 10.67 -12.16
CA LEU A 62 -12.93 10.91 -11.77
C LEU A 62 -13.10 11.14 -10.27
N ILE A 63 -12.01 11.26 -9.51
CA ILE A 63 -12.04 11.55 -8.08
C ILE A 63 -11.27 12.83 -7.78
N ASP A 64 -11.89 13.70 -7.00
CA ASP A 64 -11.20 14.79 -6.32
C ASP A 64 -10.80 14.37 -4.90
N GLN A 65 -10.09 15.25 -4.21
CA GLN A 65 -9.65 15.00 -2.84
C GLN A 65 -10.83 14.73 -1.89
N LYS A 66 -11.91 15.50 -1.99
CA LYS A 66 -13.08 15.37 -1.10
C LYS A 66 -13.76 14.01 -1.28
N ARG A 67 -13.90 13.57 -2.53
CA ARG A 67 -14.48 12.27 -2.88
C ARG A 67 -13.59 11.14 -2.37
N LEU A 68 -12.27 11.23 -2.57
CA LEU A 68 -11.34 10.23 -2.07
C LEU A 68 -11.35 10.16 -0.54
N GLU A 69 -11.39 11.30 0.16
CA GLU A 69 -11.55 11.33 1.62
C GLU A 69 -12.81 10.60 2.08
N ALA A 70 -13.96 10.86 1.45
CA ALA A 70 -15.21 10.21 1.81
C ALA A 70 -15.16 8.68 1.59
N LEU A 71 -14.59 8.23 0.47
CA LEU A 71 -14.42 6.81 0.18
C LEU A 71 -13.50 6.12 1.19
N LEU A 72 -12.40 6.77 1.59
CA LEU A 72 -11.47 6.25 2.59
C LEU A 72 -12.11 6.16 3.98
N GLU A 73 -12.92 7.15 4.37
CA GLU A 73 -13.69 7.10 5.62
C GLU A 73 -14.71 5.98 5.62
N SER A 74 -15.49 5.82 4.55
CA SER A 74 -16.44 4.69 4.43
C SER A 74 -15.72 3.34 4.42
N LEU A 75 -14.52 3.25 3.84
CA LEU A 75 -13.69 2.04 3.90
C LEU A 75 -13.24 1.75 5.35
N ALA A 76 -12.85 2.79 6.11
CA ALA A 76 -12.43 2.66 7.51
C ALA A 76 -13.58 2.27 8.45
N ASP A 77 -14.77 2.80 8.19
CA ASP A 77 -16.02 2.52 8.91
C ASP A 77 -16.58 1.12 8.59
N GLY A 78 -16.06 0.46 7.54
CA GLY A 78 -16.56 -0.84 7.09
C GLY A 78 -17.91 -0.78 6.37
N SER A 79 -18.39 0.44 6.05
CA SER A 79 -19.69 0.68 5.41
C SER A 79 -19.63 0.83 3.89
N LEU A 80 -18.42 0.98 3.31
CA LEU A 80 -18.24 1.12 1.87
C LEU A 80 -18.74 -0.13 1.13
N ASN A 81 -19.68 0.06 0.20
CA ASN A 81 -20.21 -1.00 -0.63
C ASN A 81 -19.86 -0.81 -2.12
N HIS A 82 -20.07 -1.87 -2.90
CA HIS A 82 -19.77 -1.86 -4.33
C HIS A 82 -20.47 -0.71 -5.09
N ALA A 83 -21.75 -0.43 -4.78
CA ALA A 83 -22.52 0.59 -5.49
C ALA A 83 -22.03 2.02 -5.21
N ASP A 84 -21.45 2.28 -4.03
CA ASP A 84 -20.88 3.59 -3.69
C ASP A 84 -19.74 3.99 -4.65
N VAL A 85 -18.95 2.99 -5.10
CA VAL A 85 -17.81 3.16 -5.98
C VAL A 85 -18.20 2.99 -7.44
N PHE A 86 -18.93 1.91 -7.76
CA PHE A 86 -19.36 1.62 -9.12
C PHE A 86 -20.33 2.69 -9.66
N GLY A 87 -21.25 3.16 -8.82
CA GLY A 87 -22.21 4.22 -9.16
C GLY A 87 -21.57 5.57 -9.47
N SER A 88 -20.30 5.79 -9.08
CA SER A 88 -19.50 6.96 -9.47
C SER A 88 -18.46 6.65 -10.54
N MET A 89 -18.68 5.61 -11.35
CA MET A 89 -17.79 5.18 -12.44
C MET A 89 -16.43 4.63 -11.97
N GLY A 90 -16.38 4.04 -10.78
CA GLY A 90 -15.26 3.22 -10.32
C GLY A 90 -15.44 1.73 -10.64
N HIS A 91 -14.50 0.89 -10.20
CA HIS A 91 -14.52 -0.56 -10.45
C HIS A 91 -15.24 -1.35 -9.35
N GLY A 92 -15.33 -0.77 -8.15
CA GLY A 92 -16.10 -1.33 -7.04
C GLY A 92 -15.34 -1.33 -5.72
N ALA A 93 -16.00 -1.87 -4.69
CA ALA A 93 -15.44 -2.06 -3.35
C ALA A 93 -15.85 -3.41 -2.79
N LEU A 94 -15.04 -3.92 -1.87
CA LEU A 94 -15.29 -5.14 -1.11
C LEU A 94 -14.75 -4.97 0.32
N VAL A 95 -15.57 -5.29 1.31
CA VAL A 95 -15.19 -5.26 2.74
C VAL A 95 -15.43 -6.66 3.31
N TYR A 96 -14.39 -7.27 3.87
CA TYR A 96 -14.45 -8.61 4.48
C TYR A 96 -14.73 -8.53 5.98
N ASP A 97 -14.03 -7.64 6.68
CA ASP A 97 -14.25 -7.36 8.10
C ASP A 97 -14.86 -5.95 8.21
N PRO A 98 -16.12 -5.79 8.64
CA PRO A 98 -16.76 -4.49 8.74
C PRO A 98 -16.44 -3.77 10.07
N GLN A 99 -15.55 -4.28 10.92
CA GLN A 99 -15.23 -3.65 12.21
C GLN A 99 -14.66 -2.23 11.99
N PRO A 100 -15.38 -1.17 12.39
CA PRO A 100 -14.93 0.19 12.14
C PRO A 100 -13.64 0.50 12.90
N PHE A 101 -12.79 1.35 12.32
CA PHE A 101 -11.70 1.99 13.06
C PHE A 101 -11.60 3.48 12.74
N ASP A 102 -11.20 4.28 13.73
CA ASP A 102 -11.11 5.73 13.57
C ASP A 102 -9.92 6.12 12.70
N LEU A 103 -10.21 6.49 11.45
CA LEU A 103 -9.22 6.96 10.47
C LEU A 103 -8.56 8.29 10.89
N ARG A 104 -9.20 9.06 11.78
CA ARG A 104 -8.72 10.35 12.26
C ARG A 104 -8.12 10.28 13.66
N GLY A 105 -8.01 9.07 14.23
CA GLY A 105 -7.42 8.83 15.54
C GLY A 105 -5.94 9.21 15.63
N GLU A 106 -5.35 9.01 16.79
CA GLU A 106 -3.93 9.32 17.02
C GLU A 106 -2.99 8.38 16.26
N GLY A 107 -1.85 8.91 15.80
CA GLY A 107 -0.86 8.16 15.03
C GLY A 107 -1.19 8.02 13.55
N ILE A 108 -0.42 7.18 12.84
CA ILE A 108 -0.61 6.94 11.41
C ILE A 108 -1.78 5.95 11.23
N ARG A 109 -2.76 6.34 10.43
CA ARG A 109 -3.96 5.55 10.10
C ARG A 109 -4.28 5.52 8.60
N LEU A 110 -3.75 6.49 7.86
CA LEU A 110 -3.85 6.58 6.42
C LEU A 110 -2.45 6.79 5.83
N VAL A 111 -2.07 5.91 4.91
CA VAL A 111 -0.82 5.96 4.16
C VAL A 111 -1.15 6.19 2.69
N VAL A 112 -0.43 7.10 2.04
CA VAL A 112 -0.61 7.44 0.63
C VAL A 112 0.68 7.20 -0.13
N THR A 113 0.57 6.47 -1.24
CA THR A 113 1.64 6.24 -2.21
C THR A 113 1.14 6.56 -3.63
N GLY A 114 2.01 6.43 -4.62
CA GLY A 114 1.68 6.58 -6.04
C GLY A 114 2.05 7.94 -6.65
N PRO A 115 2.12 8.01 -7.99
CA PRO A 115 2.57 9.20 -8.72
C PRO A 115 1.64 10.41 -8.54
N ARG A 116 0.33 10.19 -8.30
CA ARG A 116 -0.67 11.25 -8.11
C ARG A 116 -1.00 11.52 -6.63
N ARG A 117 -0.19 11.04 -5.69
CA ARG A 117 -0.35 11.25 -4.24
C ARG A 117 -0.54 12.71 -3.82
N ALA A 118 -0.04 13.67 -4.63
CA ALA A 118 -0.25 15.10 -4.39
C ALA A 118 -1.73 15.49 -4.25
N LEU A 119 -2.66 14.71 -4.82
CA LEU A 119 -4.11 14.84 -4.63
C LEU A 119 -4.53 14.88 -3.15
N MET A 120 -3.77 14.21 -2.27
CA MET A 120 -4.07 14.12 -0.83
C MET A 120 -3.29 15.13 0.02
N ARG A 121 -2.53 16.04 -0.58
CA ARG A 121 -1.83 17.10 0.18
C ARG A 121 -2.86 18.07 0.78
N GLY A 122 -2.70 18.39 2.07
CA GLY A 122 -3.65 19.23 2.78
C GLY A 122 -4.96 18.53 3.15
N SER A 123 -5.03 17.20 2.99
CA SER A 123 -6.19 16.43 3.43
C SER A 123 -6.42 16.53 4.93
N ARG A 124 -7.70 16.67 5.29
CA ARG A 124 -8.15 16.64 6.69
C ARG A 124 -7.93 15.30 7.38
N LEU A 125 -7.68 14.24 6.61
CA LEU A 125 -7.36 12.90 7.10
C LEU A 125 -5.89 12.78 7.52
N ARG A 126 -5.07 13.82 7.34
CA ARG A 126 -3.66 13.89 7.77
C ARG A 126 -2.84 12.66 7.34
N PRO A 127 -2.79 12.34 6.03
CA PRO A 127 -2.12 11.14 5.54
C PRO A 127 -0.60 11.17 5.79
N TRP A 128 -0.03 10.00 6.04
CA TRP A 128 1.39 9.74 5.91
C TRP A 128 1.73 9.45 4.44
N PHE A 129 2.75 10.10 3.89
CA PHE A 129 3.21 9.82 2.53
C PHE A 129 4.39 8.87 2.58
N ALA A 130 4.16 7.59 2.27
CA ALA A 130 5.18 6.56 2.40
C ALA A 130 6.32 6.74 1.39
N ALA A 131 7.54 6.52 1.86
CA ALA A 131 8.77 6.46 1.08
C ALA A 131 9.64 5.32 1.63
N PRO A 132 9.24 4.05 1.43
CA PRO A 132 10.00 2.91 1.92
C PRO A 132 11.43 2.96 1.39
N PHE A 133 12.40 2.80 2.28
CA PHE A 133 13.83 2.90 1.98
C PHE A 133 14.26 4.22 1.31
N GLY A 134 13.48 5.30 1.51
CA GLY A 134 13.81 6.66 1.09
C GLY A 134 13.23 7.08 -0.27
N ASP A 135 12.61 6.19 -1.04
CA ASP A 135 12.00 6.52 -2.33
C ASP A 135 10.65 5.84 -2.55
N MET A 136 9.61 6.64 -2.71
CA MET A 136 8.25 6.18 -3.00
C MET A 136 8.18 5.44 -4.36
N MET A 137 8.93 5.88 -5.37
CA MET A 137 8.82 5.36 -6.74
C MET A 137 9.18 3.89 -6.87
N ILE A 138 9.94 3.35 -5.91
CA ILE A 138 10.36 1.95 -5.85
C ILE A 138 9.55 1.11 -4.85
N ALA A 139 8.51 1.67 -4.21
CA ALA A 139 7.63 0.92 -3.31
C ALA A 139 7.10 -0.36 -4.00
N GLY A 140 6.66 -0.25 -5.25
CA GLY A 140 6.20 -1.41 -6.03
C GLY A 140 7.25 -2.53 -6.17
N CYS A 141 8.54 -2.18 -6.29
CA CYS A 141 9.61 -3.16 -6.37
C CYS A 141 9.75 -3.95 -5.07
N PHE A 142 9.65 -3.29 -3.91
CA PHE A 142 9.71 -3.96 -2.60
C PHE A 142 8.48 -4.82 -2.33
N GLY A 143 7.29 -4.36 -2.73
CA GLY A 143 6.09 -5.20 -2.65
C GLY A 143 6.16 -6.42 -3.57
N LEU A 144 6.73 -6.29 -4.76
CA LEU A 144 6.97 -7.45 -5.64
C LEU A 144 7.93 -8.45 -4.98
N LEU A 145 9.02 -7.99 -4.34
CA LEU A 145 9.92 -8.86 -3.59
C LEU A 145 9.19 -9.60 -2.46
N ALA A 146 8.35 -8.90 -1.69
CA ALA A 146 7.52 -9.54 -0.68
C ALA A 146 6.58 -10.61 -1.29
N GLY A 147 5.96 -10.32 -2.44
CA GLY A 147 5.18 -11.31 -3.18
C GLY A 147 6.00 -12.53 -3.64
N VAL A 148 7.25 -12.33 -4.05
CA VAL A 148 8.19 -13.42 -4.37
C VAL A 148 8.44 -14.31 -3.14
N ALA A 149 8.62 -13.70 -1.96
CA ALA A 149 8.79 -14.42 -0.69
C ALA A 149 7.54 -15.23 -0.28
N ASP A 150 6.35 -14.82 -0.72
CA ASP A 150 5.11 -15.58 -0.54
C ASP A 150 4.97 -16.72 -1.56
N CYS A 151 5.44 -16.54 -2.80
CA CYS A 151 5.37 -17.58 -3.84
C CYS A 151 6.46 -18.65 -3.71
N PHE A 152 7.64 -18.31 -3.20
CA PHE A 152 8.81 -19.20 -3.16
C PHE A 152 9.36 -19.33 -1.73
N PRO A 153 8.97 -20.39 -0.99
CA PRO A 153 9.39 -20.59 0.40
C PRO A 153 10.91 -20.66 0.59
N ASP A 154 11.65 -21.18 -0.40
CA ASP A 154 13.12 -21.27 -0.39
C ASP A 154 13.81 -19.91 -0.47
N LEU A 155 13.10 -18.86 -0.92
CA LEU A 155 13.60 -17.48 -0.99
C LEU A 155 13.02 -16.58 0.10
N ARG A 156 12.08 -17.09 0.92
CA ARG A 156 11.32 -16.28 1.87
C ARG A 156 12.20 -15.60 2.91
N GLU A 157 13.00 -16.38 3.63
CA GLU A 157 13.84 -15.89 4.72
C GLU A 157 14.81 -14.78 4.27
N PRO A 158 15.68 -14.96 3.24
CA PRO A 158 16.61 -13.92 2.84
C PRO A 158 15.91 -12.64 2.35
N ILE A 159 14.76 -12.75 1.67
CA ILE A 159 13.99 -11.59 1.22
C ILE A 159 13.40 -10.82 2.41
N LEU A 160 12.70 -11.50 3.31
CA LEU A 160 12.04 -10.85 4.44
C LEU A 160 13.06 -10.24 5.42
N THR A 161 14.18 -10.91 5.66
CA THR A 161 15.28 -10.36 6.46
C THR A 161 15.78 -9.04 5.85
N ALA A 162 16.08 -9.02 4.55
CA ALA A 162 16.54 -7.79 3.89
C ALA A 162 15.50 -6.65 3.94
N LEU A 163 14.22 -6.96 3.75
CA LEU A 163 13.13 -5.97 3.79
C LEU A 163 12.88 -5.41 5.20
N HIS A 164 13.06 -6.21 6.25
CA HIS A 164 12.83 -5.76 7.63
C HIS A 164 14.07 -5.10 8.27
N GLU A 165 15.28 -5.57 7.98
CA GLU A 165 16.51 -4.98 8.52
C GLU A 165 16.84 -3.61 7.89
N GLY A 166 16.54 -3.43 6.60
CA GLY A 166 16.71 -2.15 5.90
C GLY A 166 15.71 -1.07 6.32
N ALA A 167 14.55 -1.46 6.87
CA ALA A 167 13.52 -0.52 7.32
C ALA A 167 13.85 0.13 8.68
N GLY A 168 14.67 -0.52 9.52
CA GLY A 168 14.96 -0.08 10.90
C GLY A 168 16.39 0.39 11.16
N SER A 169 17.35 0.07 10.29
CA SER A 169 18.75 0.44 10.50
C SER A 169 19.06 1.77 9.80
N GLY A 170 19.11 2.87 10.57
CA GLY A 170 19.73 4.14 10.13
C GLY A 170 21.22 4.03 9.77
N LYS A 171 21.75 2.83 9.54
CA LYS A 171 23.07 2.55 8.99
C LYS A 171 22.89 2.21 7.52
N GLY A 172 22.85 3.26 6.70
CA GLY A 172 23.03 3.15 5.26
C GLY A 172 24.42 2.59 4.98
N VAL A 173 24.49 1.28 4.83
CA VAL A 173 25.56 0.65 4.06
C VAL A 173 24.88 0.31 2.75
N ALA A 174 25.15 1.09 1.71
CA ALA A 174 24.64 0.71 0.40
C ALA A 174 25.24 -0.67 0.04
N PRO A 175 24.58 -1.48 -0.79
CA PRO A 175 25.07 -2.83 -1.12
C PRO A 175 26.50 -2.85 -1.67
N TRP A 176 26.99 -1.73 -2.24
CA TRP A 176 28.37 -1.56 -2.72
C TRP A 176 29.36 -1.05 -1.67
N ASP A 177 28.89 -0.67 -0.49
CA ASP A 177 29.71 -0.27 0.66
C ASP A 177 30.09 -1.48 1.54
N VAL A 178 29.61 -2.69 1.20
CA VAL A 178 30.03 -3.94 1.84
C VAL A 178 31.37 -4.37 1.23
N PRO A 179 32.46 -4.44 2.03
CA PRO A 179 33.75 -4.92 1.51
C PRO A 179 33.61 -6.35 0.99
N LEU A 180 34.15 -6.60 -0.22
CA LEU A 180 34.27 -7.94 -0.81
C LEU A 180 35.13 -8.88 0.05
#